data_AF-A0A7T8KF92-F1
#
_entry.id   AF-A0A7T8KF92-F1
#
_cell.length_a   1.000
_cell.length_b   1.000
_cell.length_c   1.000
_cell.angle_alpha   90.00
_cell.angle_beta   90.00
_cell.angle_gamma   90.00
#
_symmetry.space_group_name_H-M   'P 1'
#
loop_
_entity.id
_entity.type
_entity.pdbx_description
1 polymer ?
#
loop_
_entity_poly.entity_id
_entity_poly.type
_entity_poly.pdbx_seq_one_letter_code
_entity_poly.pdbx_strand_id
1 'polypeptide(L)' 'NAVHAIQNVETALRFLRYKEIKLVNIRGEDIVDGNPKLTLGLIWTIILHFQ' A
#
# COMPACT_ATOMS: atom_id res chain seq x y z
N ASN A 1 15.95 -9.52 -4.52
CA ASN A 1 14.52 -9.67 -4.88
C ASN A 1 13.56 -8.99 -3.92
N ALA A 2 13.63 -9.20 -2.60
CA ALA A 2 12.75 -8.52 -1.63
C ALA A 2 12.84 -6.98 -1.65
N VAL A 3 14.06 -6.42 -1.76
CA VAL A 3 14.28 -4.97 -1.86
C VAL A 3 13.54 -4.34 -3.05
N HIS A 4 13.57 -4.99 -4.22
CA HIS A 4 12.85 -4.50 -5.41
C HIS A 4 11.34 -4.53 -5.22
N ALA A 5 10.81 -5.59 -4.58
CA ALA A 5 9.38 -5.68 -4.27
C ALA A 5 8.94 -4.54 -3.33
N ILE A 6 9.71 -4.28 -2.27
CA ILE A 6 9.42 -3.18 -1.32
C ILE A 6 9.43 -1.83 -2.05
N GLN A 7 10.40 -1.61 -2.93
CA GLN A 7 10.51 -0.35 -3.67
C GLN A 7 9.33 -0.11 -4.63
N ASN A 8 8.84 -1.18 -5.27
CA ASN A 8 7.65 -1.13 -6.11
C ASN A 8 6.41 -0.80 -5.28
N VAL A 9 6.23 -1.43 -4.11
CA VAL A 9 5.11 -1.11 -3.21
C VAL A 9 5.23 0.33 -2.69
N GLU A 10 6.40 0.78 -2.25
CA GLU A 10 6.59 2.16 -1.77
C GLU A 10 6.29 3.21 -2.86
N THR A 11 6.54 2.87 -4.13
CA THR A 11 6.14 3.73 -5.25
C THR A 11 4.63 3.89 -5.32
N ALA A 12 3.87 2.79 -5.18
CA ALA A 12 2.41 2.83 -5.13
C ALA A 12 1.89 3.58 -3.90
N LEU A 13 2.44 3.33 -2.71
CA LEU A 13 2.03 4.02 -1.48
C LEU A 13 2.33 5.53 -1.56
N ARG A 14 3.44 5.92 -2.18
CA ARG A 14 3.78 7.33 -2.43
C ARG A 14 2.77 8.01 -3.36
N PHE A 15 2.33 7.33 -4.42
CA PHE A 15 1.29 7.84 -5.29
C PHE A 15 -0.02 8.10 -4.54
N LEU A 16 -0.46 7.16 -3.70
CA LEU A 16 -1.66 7.33 -2.89
C LEU A 16 -1.53 8.49 -1.90
N ARG A 17 -0.38 8.64 -1.23
CA ARG A 17 -0.10 9.80 -0.36
C ARG A 17 -0.10 11.12 -1.13
N TYR A 18 0.43 11.14 -2.36
CA TYR A 18 0.41 12.33 -3.25
C TYR A 18 -1.03 12.73 -3.64
N LYS A 19 -1.95 11.77 -3.70
CA LYS A 19 -3.40 12.00 -3.88
C LYS A 19 -4.13 12.38 -2.58
N GLU A 20 -3.39 12.68 -1.51
CA GLU A 20 -3.91 12.99 -0.17
C GLU A 20 -4.75 11.84 0.45
N ILE A 21 -4.57 10.61 -0.04
CA ILE A 21 -5.24 9.42 0.51
C ILE A 21 -4.51 8.97 1.77
N LYS A 22 -5.24 8.88 2.88
CA LYS A 22 -4.67 8.51 4.18
C LYS A 22 -4.44 6.99 4.26
N LEU A 23 -3.17 6.59 4.33
CA LEU A 23 -2.75 5.21 4.58
C LEU A 23 -2.42 5.04 6.07
N VAL A 24 -3.32 4.41 6.83
CA VAL A 24 -3.13 4.20 8.28
C VAL A 24 -2.43 2.88 8.53
N ASN A 25 -1.22 2.93 9.09
CA ASN A 25 -0.44 1.76 9.51
C ASN A 25 -0.13 0.75 8.38
N ILE A 26 0.11 1.26 7.16
CA ILE A 26 0.52 0.45 6.00
C ILE A 26 1.93 0.88 5.58
N ARG A 27 2.88 -0.05 5.64
CA ARG A 27 4.25 0.09 5.11
C ARG A 27 4.48 -0.86 3.95
N GLY A 28 5.48 -0.58 3.10
CA GLY A 28 5.81 -1.45 1.99
C GLY A 28 6.18 -2.89 2.40
N GLU A 29 6.88 -3.03 3.54
CA GLU A 29 7.27 -4.32 4.13
C GLU A 29 6.04 -5.16 4.48
N ASP A 30 5.02 -4.57 5.12
CA ASP A 30 3.80 -5.28 5.51
C ASP A 30 3.07 -5.93 4.33
N ILE A 31 3.13 -5.28 3.16
CA ILE A 31 2.49 -5.74 1.93
C ILE A 31 3.35 -6.81 1.25
N VAL A 32 4.67 -6.62 1.21
CA VAL A 32 5.59 -7.60 0.62
C VAL A 32 5.64 -8.89 1.43
N ASP A 33 5.60 -8.79 2.75
CA ASP A 33 5.54 -9.94 3.66
C ASP A 33 4.14 -10.58 3.70
N GLY A 34 3.16 -9.97 3.02
CA GLY A 34 1.85 -10.56 2.75
C GLY A 34 0.89 -10.52 3.94
N ASN A 35 0.96 -9.50 4.81
CA ASN A 35 0.03 -9.35 5.92
C ASN A 35 -1.43 -9.23 5.40
N PRO A 36 -2.29 -10.25 5.62
CA PRO A 36 -3.60 -10.29 4.95
C PRO A 36 -4.51 -9.13 5.33
N LYS A 37 -4.46 -8.70 6.61
CA LYS A 37 -5.27 -7.59 7.12
C LYS A 37 -4.89 -6.27 6.46
N LEU A 38 -3.59 -5.99 6.36
CA LEU A 38 -3.10 -4.73 5.78
C LEU A 38 -3.24 -4.71 4.26
N THR A 39 -3.06 -5.85 3.60
CA THR A 39 -3.32 -5.99 2.16
C THR A 39 -4.79 -5.72 1.83
N LEU A 40 -5.73 -6.34 2.55
CA LEU A 40 -7.15 -6.05 2.36
C LEU A 40 -7.50 -4.60 2.68
N GLY A 41 -6.91 -4.03 3.74
CA GLY A 41 -7.05 -2.62 4.06
C GLY A 41 -6.59 -1.70 2.93
N LEU A 42 -5.45 -1.99 2.31
CA LEU A 42 -4.92 -1.23 1.17
C LEU A 42 -5.84 -1.30 -0.05
N ILE A 43 -6.28 -2.51 -0.43
CA ILE A 43 -7.19 -2.70 -1.57
C ILE A 43 -8.53 -2.00 -1.32
N TRP A 44 -9.07 -2.10 -0.10
CA TRP A 44 -10.28 -1.38 0.29
C TRP A 44 -10.10 0.14 0.17
N THR A 45 -8.98 0.69 0.64
CA THR A 45 -8.68 2.11 0.48
C THR A 45 -8.64 2.51 -1.00
N ILE A 46 -8.07 1.68 -1.87
CA ILE A 46 -8.06 1.96 -3.32
C ILE A 46 -9.47 1.94 -3.89
N ILE A 47 -10.28 0.93 -3.57
CA ILE A 47 -11.68 0.84 -4.00
C ILE A 47 -12.46 2.09 -3.57
N LEU A 48 -12.38 2.46 -2.29
CA LEU A 48 -13.13 3.58 -1.72
C LEU A 48 -12.84 4.94 -2.37
N HIS A 49 -11.65 5.14 -2.94
CA HIS A 49 -11.24 6.44 -3.49
C HIS A 49 -11.32 6.51 -5.03
N PHE A 50 -11.47 5.38 -5.71
CA PHE A 50 -11.41 5.32 -7.18
C PHE A 50 -12.65 4.68 -7.83
N GLN A 51 -13.59 4.13 -7.05
CA GLN A 51 -14.90 3.68 -7.50
C GLN A 51 -15.99 4.51 -6.83
#